data_AF-A0ABD0NT03-F1
#
_entry.id   AF-A0ABD0NT03-F1
#
_cell.length_a   1.000
_cell.length_b   1.000
_cell.length_c   1.000
_cell.angle_alpha   90.00
_cell.angle_beta   90.00
_cell.angle_gamma   90.00
#
_symmetry.space_group_name_H-M   'P 1'
#
loop_
_entity.id
_entity.type
_entity.pdbx_description
1 polymer ?
#
loop_
_entity_poly.entity_id
_entity_poly.type
_entity_poly.pdbx_seq_one_letter_code
_entity_poly.pdbx_strand_id
1 'polypeptide(L)'
;VSQSSGYFELQLIAVENVNGELWDGECCDGTRNSQDQRCVRDECDTYFKVCLKEYQSEVTTTGQCTFGSGSTDVLGGNIFSFKTAKNNPSKTSDVGKIIIPFHFAWP
;
A
#
# COMPACT_ATOMS: atom_id res chain seq x y z
N VAL A 1 -7.79 33.11 13.57
CA VAL A 1 -6.92 32.13 12.87
C VAL A 1 -7.83 31.33 11.94
N SER A 2 -7.56 31.29 10.64
CA SER A 2 -8.33 30.42 9.73
C SER A 2 -7.87 28.98 9.96
N GLN A 3 -8.78 28.09 10.33
CA GLN A 3 -8.49 26.67 10.51
C GLN A 3 -8.78 25.98 9.18
N SER A 4 -7.74 25.48 8.51
CA SER A 4 -7.89 24.64 7.32
C SER A 4 -7.63 23.21 7.74
N SER A 5 -8.55 22.31 7.41
CA SER A 5 -8.46 20.89 7.74
C SER A 5 -9.06 20.07 6.62
N GLY A 6 -8.55 18.85 6.45
CA GLY A 6 -9.03 17.91 5.45
C GLY A 6 -8.36 16.56 5.61
N TYR A 7 -8.44 15.75 4.57
CA TYR A 7 -7.77 14.45 4.52
C TYR A 7 -7.26 14.18 3.11
N PHE A 8 -6.12 13.51 3.04
CA PHE A 8 -5.64 12.87 1.83
C PHE A 8 -6.10 11.41 1.83
N GLU A 9 -6.71 10.95 0.74
CA GLU A 9 -7.18 9.58 0.59
C GLU A 9 -6.40 8.87 -0.52
N LEU A 10 -5.88 7.68 -0.21
CA LEU A 10 -5.30 6.76 -1.18
C LEU A 10 -6.15 5.48 -1.22
N GLN A 11 -6.61 5.13 -2.42
CA GLN A 11 -7.33 3.88 -2.67
C GLN A 11 -6.46 2.94 -3.51
N LEU A 12 -6.11 1.79 -2.94
CA LEU A 12 -5.46 0.71 -3.70
C LEU A 12 -6.44 0.14 -4.72
N ILE A 13 -5.96 -0.12 -5.94
CA ILE A 13 -6.77 -0.66 -7.05
C ILE A 13 -6.44 -2.13 -7.27
N ALA A 14 -5.15 -2.44 -7.43
CA ALA A 14 -4.67 -3.80 -7.65
C ALA A 14 -3.20 -3.92 -7.27
N VAL A 15 -2.78 -5.15 -7.00
CA VAL A 15 -1.41 -5.56 -6.70
C VAL A 15 -1.11 -6.81 -7.48
N GLU A 16 0.09 -6.90 -8.04
CA GLU A 16 0.55 -8.06 -8.80
C GLU A 16 2.02 -8.33 -8.51
N ASN A 17 2.30 -9.43 -7.81
CA ASN A 17 3.62 -9.99 -7.59
C ASN A 17 3.61 -11.46 -8.07
N VAL A 18 3.65 -11.67 -9.39
CA VAL A 18 3.51 -13.01 -10.00
C VAL A 18 4.52 -14.02 -9.47
N ASN A 19 5.71 -13.56 -9.09
CA ASN A 19 6.78 -14.42 -8.60
C ASN A 19 6.72 -14.69 -7.09
N GLY A 20 5.96 -13.90 -6.31
CA GLY A 20 5.95 -13.99 -4.85
C GLY A 20 7.31 -13.63 -4.22
N GLU A 21 7.98 -12.63 -4.79
CA GLU A 21 9.35 -12.24 -4.40
C GLU A 21 9.38 -10.93 -3.62
N LEU A 22 10.37 -10.82 -2.73
CA LEU A 22 10.74 -9.60 -2.03
C LEU A 22 11.65 -8.73 -2.89
N TRP A 23 11.88 -7.49 -2.46
CA TRP A 23 12.70 -6.52 -3.20
C TRP A 23 14.16 -6.96 -3.38
N ASP A 24 14.67 -7.79 -2.48
CA ASP A 24 16.04 -8.34 -2.48
C ASP A 24 16.17 -9.60 -3.35
N GLY A 25 15.06 -10.07 -3.94
CA GLY A 25 15.03 -11.25 -4.81
C GLY A 25 14.76 -12.57 -4.08
N GLU A 26 14.65 -12.55 -2.75
CA GLU A 26 14.25 -13.72 -1.97
C GLU A 26 12.74 -13.97 -2.08
N CYS A 27 12.31 -15.18 -1.75
CA CYS A 27 10.88 -15.50 -1.70
C CYS A 27 10.23 -14.89 -0.46
N CYS A 28 8.97 -14.41 -0.60
CA CYS A 28 8.20 -13.89 0.53
C CYS A 28 8.06 -14.90 1.67
N ASP A 29 7.83 -16.16 1.31
CA ASP A 29 7.79 -17.27 2.24
C ASP A 29 8.53 -18.50 1.67
N GLY A 30 9.10 -19.29 2.57
CA GLY A 30 9.83 -20.50 2.25
C GLY A 30 11.10 -20.29 1.42
N THR A 31 11.59 -21.39 0.85
CA THR A 31 12.82 -21.42 0.04
C THR A 31 12.50 -21.72 -1.41
N ARG A 32 13.19 -21.07 -2.33
CA ARG A 32 13.04 -21.31 -3.77
C ARG A 32 13.13 -22.81 -4.14
N ASN A 33 12.24 -23.28 -5.00
CA ASN A 33 12.26 -24.67 -5.48
C ASN A 33 13.54 -24.89 -6.31
N SER A 34 14.31 -25.92 -5.97
CA SER A 34 15.58 -26.22 -6.60
C SER A 34 15.47 -26.62 -8.06
N GLN A 35 14.32 -27.15 -8.50
CA GLN A 35 14.12 -27.65 -9.87
C GLN A 35 13.82 -26.54 -10.88
N ASP A 36 12.88 -25.65 -10.57
CA ASP A 36 12.39 -24.61 -11.50
C ASP A 36 12.79 -23.19 -11.07
N GLN A 37 13.48 -23.06 -9.93
CA GLN A 37 13.93 -21.80 -9.38
C GLN A 37 12.78 -20.81 -9.14
N ARG A 38 11.58 -21.30 -8.83
CA ARG A 38 10.42 -20.47 -8.48
C ARG A 38 10.18 -20.47 -6.98
N CYS A 39 9.60 -19.39 -6.46
CA CYS A 39 9.13 -19.37 -5.08
C CYS A 39 8.03 -20.41 -4.88
N VAL A 40 8.02 -21.02 -3.69
CA VAL A 40 7.06 -22.09 -3.33
C VAL A 40 5.64 -21.54 -3.40
N ARG A 41 4.66 -22.45 -3.42
CA ARG A 41 3.23 -22.13 -3.53
C ARG A 41 2.67 -21.18 -2.47
N ASP A 42 3.33 -20.94 -1.35
CA ASP A 42 2.79 -20.05 -0.33
C ASP A 42 2.95 -18.58 -0.75
N GLU A 43 1.90 -17.79 -0.54
CA GLU A 43 1.82 -16.42 -1.05
C GLU A 43 2.28 -15.40 0.00
N CYS A 44 2.70 -14.21 -0.45
CA CYS A 44 3.06 -13.12 0.45
C CYS A 44 1.84 -12.64 1.25
N ASP A 45 1.99 -12.41 2.55
CA ASP A 45 1.02 -11.63 3.34
C ASP A 45 1.18 -10.12 3.07
N THR A 46 0.57 -9.63 2.00
CA THR A 46 0.80 -8.29 1.47
C THR A 46 0.00 -7.22 2.22
N TYR A 47 0.70 -6.19 2.72
CA TYR A 47 0.12 -4.98 3.32
C TYR A 47 0.86 -3.73 2.83
N PHE A 48 0.28 -2.54 3.04
CA PHE A 48 0.83 -1.28 2.53
C PHE A 48 1.16 -0.29 3.63
N LYS A 49 2.25 0.46 3.43
CA LYS A 49 2.59 1.66 4.20
C LYS A 49 2.71 2.84 3.24
N VAL A 50 2.19 3.98 3.65
CA VAL A 50 2.20 5.23 2.89
C VAL A 50 2.84 6.32 3.73
N CYS A 51 3.72 7.09 3.10
CA CYS A 51 4.38 8.26 3.66
C CYS A 51 4.06 9.46 2.77
N LEU A 52 3.42 10.48 3.33
CA LEU A 52 3.08 11.71 2.63
C LEU A 52 3.95 12.84 3.19
N LYS A 53 4.62 13.58 2.28
CA LYS A 53 5.51 14.68 2.64
C LYS A 53 5.46 15.80 1.61
N GLU A 54 6.17 16.89 1.89
CA GLU A 54 6.25 18.04 1.02
C GLU A 54 6.87 17.71 -0.35
N TYR A 55 6.48 18.49 -1.34
CA TYR A 55 7.12 18.45 -2.65
C TYR A 55 8.59 18.86 -2.52
N GLN A 56 9.47 18.10 -3.17
CA GLN A 56 10.90 18.37 -3.26
C GLN A 56 11.30 18.33 -4.74
N SER A 57 12.15 19.28 -5.17
CA SER A 57 12.68 19.27 -6.54
C SER A 57 13.54 18.03 -6.81
N GLU A 58 14.26 17.55 -5.79
CA GLU A 58 14.97 16.27 -5.80
C GLU A 58 14.40 15.40 -4.68
N VAL A 59 13.87 14.23 -5.04
CA VAL A 59 13.14 13.37 -4.10
C VAL A 59 14.12 12.55 -3.27
N THR A 60 14.03 12.69 -1.95
CA THR A 60 14.66 11.76 -1.00
C THR A 60 13.72 10.61 -0.66
N THR A 61 14.15 9.36 -0.75
CA THR A 61 13.32 8.20 -0.37
C THR A 61 13.31 7.93 1.13
N THR A 62 14.17 8.63 1.87
CA THR A 62 14.28 8.60 3.32
C THR A 62 13.77 9.91 3.93
N GLY A 63 13.56 9.92 5.25
CA GLY A 63 13.13 11.12 5.99
C GLY A 63 11.75 10.95 6.64
N GLN A 64 11.21 12.07 7.14
CA GLN A 64 9.94 12.12 7.87
C GLN A 64 8.76 12.31 6.91
N CYS A 65 7.61 11.73 7.26
CA CYS A 65 6.35 11.94 6.57
C CYS A 65 5.66 13.20 7.10
N THR A 66 6.09 14.37 6.64
CA THR A 66 5.72 15.69 7.19
C THR A 66 4.23 16.00 7.10
N PHE A 67 3.52 15.42 6.14
CA PHE A 67 2.06 15.54 6.01
C PHE A 67 1.32 14.36 6.67
N GLY A 68 2.04 13.33 7.10
CA GLY A 68 1.52 12.16 7.81
C GLY A 68 1.81 10.84 7.10
N SER A 69 1.50 9.75 7.78
CA SER A 69 1.69 8.38 7.28
C SER A 69 0.48 7.52 7.64
N GLY A 70 0.29 6.44 6.89
CA GLY A 70 -0.76 5.45 7.16
C GLY A 70 -0.34 4.05 6.72
N SER A 71 -1.05 3.05 7.21
CA SER A 71 -0.84 1.66 6.82
C SER A 71 -2.14 0.88 6.78
N THR A 72 -2.15 -0.22 6.04
CA THR A 72 -3.24 -1.20 6.07
C THR A 72 -2.85 -2.40 6.91
N ASP A 73 -3.84 -3.18 7.31
CA ASP A 73 -3.63 -4.59 7.66
C ASP A 73 -3.24 -5.39 6.41
N VAL A 74 -2.97 -6.70 6.57
CA VAL A 74 -2.76 -7.61 5.44
C VAL A 74 -4.02 -7.64 4.59
N LEU A 75 -3.87 -7.34 3.31
CA LEU A 75 -4.98 -7.20 2.36
C LEU A 75 -5.16 -8.42 1.46
N GLY A 76 -4.13 -9.22 1.28
CA GLY A 76 -4.16 -10.39 0.41
C GLY A 76 -2.79 -10.94 0.08
N GLY A 77 -2.79 -11.92 -0.82
CA GLY A 77 -1.64 -12.67 -1.28
C GLY A 77 -0.76 -11.93 -2.29
N ASN A 78 -0.26 -12.68 -3.27
CA ASN A 78 0.62 -12.17 -4.33
C ASN A 78 -0.11 -11.27 -5.34
N ILE A 79 -1.36 -11.61 -5.67
CA ILE A 79 -2.14 -10.93 -6.71
C ILE A 79 -3.57 -10.72 -6.22
N PHE A 80 -4.02 -9.47 -6.17
CA PHE A 80 -5.40 -9.14 -5.85
C PHE A 80 -5.83 -7.81 -6.46
N SER A 81 -7.15 -7.63 -6.59
CA SER A 81 -7.73 -6.38 -7.06
C SER A 81 -8.96 -6.01 -6.25
N PHE A 82 -9.06 -4.74 -5.91
CA PHE A 82 -10.24 -4.15 -5.30
C PHE A 82 -11.19 -3.76 -6.42
N LYS A 83 -11.91 -4.75 -6.98
CA LYS A 83 -12.99 -4.45 -7.92
C LYS A 83 -14.01 -3.58 -7.19
N THR A 84 -14.33 -2.41 -7.74
CA THR A 84 -15.40 -1.55 -7.25
C THR A 84 -16.68 -2.40 -7.21
N ALA A 85 -17.13 -2.78 -6.02
CA ALA A 85 -18.35 -3.55 -5.84
C ALA A 85 -19.54 -2.66 -6.23
N LYS A 86 -19.90 -2.67 -7.52
CA LYS A 86 -21.04 -1.91 -8.06
C LYS A 86 -22.38 -2.29 -7.41
N ASN A 87 -22.42 -3.33 -6.57
CA ASN A 87 -23.66 -3.88 -6.00
C ASN A 87 -23.71 -3.95 -4.46
N ASN A 88 -22.72 -3.44 -3.69
CA ASN A 88 -22.89 -3.31 -2.23
C ASN A 88 -21.93 -2.28 -1.60
N PRO A 89 -22.35 -1.01 -1.41
CA PRO A 89 -21.45 0.08 -1.05
C PRO A 89 -21.01 0.14 0.43
N SER A 90 -21.52 -0.73 1.31
CA SER A 90 -21.40 -0.50 2.77
C SER A 90 -20.28 -1.25 3.50
N LYS A 91 -19.54 -2.18 2.86
CA LYS A 91 -18.50 -2.96 3.57
C LYS A 91 -17.18 -3.18 2.80
N THR A 92 -17.17 -3.05 1.48
CA THR A 92 -15.95 -3.29 0.67
C THR A 92 -15.23 -2.02 0.24
N SER A 93 -15.85 -0.85 0.45
CA SER A 93 -15.32 0.46 0.00
C SER A 93 -14.15 0.98 0.83
N ASP A 94 -13.89 0.41 2.00
CA ASP A 94 -12.84 0.87 2.92
C ASP A 94 -11.63 -0.06 2.96
N VAL A 95 -11.74 -1.27 2.38
CA VAL A 95 -10.62 -2.19 2.29
C VAL A 95 -9.63 -1.67 1.24
N GLY A 96 -8.37 -1.56 1.63
CA GLY A 96 -7.32 -0.98 0.77
C GLY A 96 -7.36 0.55 0.66
N LYS A 97 -8.18 1.22 1.48
CA LYS A 97 -8.19 2.68 1.62
C LYS A 97 -7.25 3.10 2.76
N ILE A 98 -6.46 4.14 2.54
CA ILE A 98 -5.62 4.79 3.56
C ILE A 98 -5.99 6.27 3.61
N ILE A 99 -6.35 6.74 4.81
CA ILE A 99 -6.74 8.13 5.06
C ILE A 99 -5.68 8.80 5.94
N ILE A 100 -5.14 9.94 5.49
CA ILE A 100 -4.18 10.74 6.24
C ILE A 100 -4.82 12.12 6.51
N PRO A 101 -5.29 12.38 7.75
CA PRO A 101 -5.91 13.66 8.11
C PRO A 101 -4.86 14.76 8.29
N PHE A 102 -5.22 16.01 7.95
CA PHE A 102 -4.38 17.18 8.13
C PHE A 102 -5.13 18.40 8.68
N HIS A 103 -4.38 19.30 9.31
CA HIS A 103 -4.89 20.54 9.94
C HIS A 103 -4.12 21.80 9.50
N PHE A 104 -3.56 21.75 8.28
CA PHE A 104 -2.87 22.86 7.62
C PHE A 104 -3.55 23.19 6.30
N ALA A 105 -3.21 24.34 5.71
CA ALA A 105 -3.65 24.66 4.35
C ALA A 105 -2.96 23.72 3.36
N TRP A 106 -3.75 22.97 2.58
CA TRP A 106 -3.21 22.04 1.58
C TRP A 106 -2.40 22.82 0.52
N PRO A 107 -1.11 22.50 0.33
CA PRO A 107 -0.20 23.27 -0.54
C PRO A 107 -0.41 22.99 -2.03
#